data_AF-A0A946H3S0-F1
#
_entry.id   AF-A0A946H3S0-F1
#
_cell.length_a   1.000
_cell.length_b   1.000
_cell.length_c   1.000
_cell.angle_alpha   90.00
_cell.angle_beta   90.00
_cell.angle_gamma   90.00
#
_symmetry.space_group_name_H-M   'P 1'
#
loop_
_entity.id
_entity.type
_entity.pdbx_description
1 polymer ?
#
loop_
_entity_poly.entity_id
_entity_poly.type
_entity_poly.pdbx_seq_one_letter_code
_entity_poly.pdbx_strand_id
1 'polypeptide(L)'
;LGHRGCRLGISHPEIYDIQARAILEAAVEAEKKEGEPVLLEIMVPLVATKRELDIIRGRIETIADEVRAETGGNPNYMIGTMIELPRAALRAGEIAESADFFSFGTNDLTQTTYGISRDDSGRFLESYQEHGVFEVDPFISLDVEGVGELVEIATARGRATRPDLKLGICGEHGGDPASIAFCQQTGLDYVSCSPYRVPIARLAAAQAAIRQKG
;
A
#
# COMPACT_ATOMS: atom_id res chain seq x y z
N LEU A 1 -4.73 3.08 -16.56
CA LEU A 1 -5.28 4.27 -15.86
C LEU A 1 -6.77 4.50 -16.19
N GLY A 2 -7.64 3.53 -15.92
CA GLY A 2 -9.06 3.59 -16.31
C GLY A 2 -10.04 3.56 -15.14
N HIS A 3 -11.21 2.97 -15.38
CA HIS A 3 -12.26 2.74 -14.39
C HIS A 3 -11.97 1.47 -13.58
N ARG A 4 -11.15 1.60 -12.53
CA ARG A 4 -10.74 0.53 -11.61
C ARG A 4 -10.44 1.07 -10.21
N GLY A 5 -10.16 0.20 -9.26
CA GLY A 5 -9.85 0.55 -7.87
C GLY A 5 -10.98 1.31 -7.19
N CYS A 6 -10.65 2.32 -6.37
CA CYS A 6 -11.65 3.14 -5.67
C CYS A 6 -12.70 3.77 -6.60
N ARG A 7 -12.35 4.07 -7.85
CA ARG A 7 -13.27 4.67 -8.83
C ARG A 7 -14.41 3.72 -9.17
N LEU A 8 -14.10 2.43 -9.28
CA LEU A 8 -15.10 1.39 -9.50
C LEU A 8 -15.96 1.21 -8.25
N GLY A 9 -15.33 1.14 -7.06
CA GLY A 9 -16.04 1.06 -5.79
C GLY A 9 -16.92 2.28 -5.45
N ILE A 10 -16.65 3.44 -6.04
CA ILE A 10 -17.51 4.63 -5.88
C ILE A 10 -18.71 4.58 -6.85
N SER A 11 -18.50 4.18 -8.09
CA SER A 11 -19.58 4.11 -9.10
C SER A 11 -20.48 2.88 -8.96
N HIS A 12 -19.93 1.78 -8.45
CA HIS A 12 -20.56 0.47 -8.25
C HIS A 12 -20.28 0.00 -6.81
N PRO A 13 -20.84 0.72 -5.82
CA PRO A 13 -20.55 0.48 -4.41
C PRO A 13 -20.84 -0.94 -3.95
N GLU A 14 -21.84 -1.61 -4.53
CA GLU A 14 -22.24 -2.97 -4.22
C GLU A 14 -21.07 -3.97 -4.28
N ILE A 15 -20.07 -3.71 -5.12
CA ILE A 15 -18.88 -4.56 -5.25
C ILE A 15 -18.05 -4.51 -3.96
N TYR A 16 -17.81 -3.30 -3.44
CA TYR A 16 -17.02 -3.12 -2.22
C TYR A 16 -17.83 -3.47 -0.98
N ASP A 17 -19.15 -3.26 -1.03
CA ASP A 17 -20.02 -3.63 0.08
C ASP A 17 -20.01 -5.14 0.34
N ILE A 18 -20.14 -5.95 -0.73
CA ILE A 18 -20.08 -7.42 -0.62
C ILE A 18 -18.70 -7.86 -0.12
N GLN A 19 -17.61 -7.24 -0.60
CA GLN A 19 -16.26 -7.57 -0.15
C GLN A 19 -16.06 -7.23 1.33
N ALA A 20 -16.48 -6.03 1.77
CA ALA A 20 -16.38 -5.58 3.15
C ALA A 20 -17.19 -6.49 4.09
N ARG A 21 -18.44 -6.80 3.74
CA ARG A 21 -19.28 -7.70 4.52
C ARG A 21 -18.63 -9.08 4.63
N ALA A 22 -18.15 -9.65 3.52
CA ALA A 22 -17.54 -10.97 3.52
C ALA A 22 -16.31 -11.06 4.45
N ILE A 23 -15.40 -10.08 4.40
CA ILE A 23 -14.20 -10.11 5.25
C ILE A 23 -14.52 -9.85 6.73
N LEU A 24 -15.50 -8.98 7.02
CA LEU A 24 -15.92 -8.66 8.39
C LEU A 24 -16.64 -9.85 9.04
N GLU A 25 -17.58 -10.49 8.34
CA GLU A 25 -18.25 -11.70 8.81
C GLU A 25 -17.26 -12.86 9.01
N ALA A 26 -16.32 -13.03 8.07
CA ALA A 26 -15.28 -14.05 8.19
C ALA A 26 -14.38 -13.84 9.42
N ALA A 27 -14.02 -12.59 9.74
CA ALA A 27 -13.23 -12.30 10.94
C ALA A 27 -14.00 -12.61 12.22
N VAL A 28 -15.27 -12.23 12.30
CA VAL A 28 -16.12 -12.55 13.46
C VAL A 28 -16.25 -14.07 13.65
N GLU A 29 -16.45 -14.81 12.56
CA GLU A 29 -16.59 -16.26 12.62
C GLU A 29 -15.27 -16.97 12.98
N ALA A 30 -14.15 -16.49 12.45
CA ALA A 30 -12.83 -17.00 12.79
C ALA A 30 -12.49 -16.76 14.27
N GLU A 31 -12.74 -15.56 14.79
CA GLU A 31 -12.54 -15.23 16.21
C GLU A 31 -13.40 -16.11 17.12
N LYS A 32 -14.67 -16.37 16.75
CA LYS A 32 -15.56 -17.29 17.49
C LYS A 32 -15.04 -18.72 17.53
N LYS A 33 -14.40 -19.20 16.46
CA LYS A 33 -13.91 -20.58 16.33
C LYS A 33 -12.57 -20.79 17.02
N GLU A 34 -11.62 -19.88 16.79
CA GLU A 34 -10.24 -20.01 17.26
C GLU A 34 -10.04 -19.40 18.66
N GLY A 35 -10.95 -18.52 19.10
CA GLY A 35 -10.85 -17.82 20.38
C GLY A 35 -9.77 -16.75 20.42
N GLU A 36 -9.16 -16.42 19.27
CA GLU A 36 -8.15 -15.37 19.12
C GLU A 36 -8.68 -14.22 18.25
N PRO A 37 -8.36 -12.96 18.62
CA PRO A 37 -8.83 -11.80 17.88
C PRO A 37 -8.17 -11.73 16.50
N VAL A 38 -8.98 -11.51 15.47
CA VAL A 38 -8.51 -11.28 14.11
C VAL A 38 -8.43 -9.77 13.87
N LEU A 39 -7.20 -9.25 13.69
CA LEU A 39 -7.00 -7.86 13.26
C LEU A 39 -7.08 -7.78 11.74
N LEU A 40 -8.12 -7.13 11.23
CA LEU A 40 -8.27 -6.87 9.80
C LEU A 40 -7.61 -5.56 9.38
N GLU A 41 -6.95 -5.56 8.24
CA GLU A 41 -6.49 -4.35 7.56
C GLU A 41 -7.15 -4.28 6.18
N ILE A 42 -8.10 -3.34 6.00
CA ILE A 42 -8.87 -3.16 4.77
C ILE A 42 -8.25 -2.02 3.98
N MET A 43 -7.70 -2.32 2.81
CA MET A 43 -6.95 -1.34 2.02
C MET A 43 -7.70 -0.91 0.77
N VAL A 44 -7.87 0.39 0.59
CA VAL A 44 -8.51 0.98 -0.60
C VAL A 44 -7.46 1.30 -1.68
N PRO A 45 -7.55 0.72 -2.90
CA PRO A 45 -6.60 0.96 -3.98
C PRO A 45 -6.94 2.19 -4.83
N LEU A 46 -5.94 2.74 -5.52
CA LEU A 46 -5.96 3.84 -6.49
C LEU A 46 -6.57 5.15 -5.99
N VAL A 47 -6.53 5.38 -4.67
CA VAL A 47 -6.94 6.65 -4.08
C VAL A 47 -6.01 7.75 -4.57
N ALA A 48 -6.59 8.86 -5.03
CA ALA A 48 -5.84 10.05 -5.42
C ALA A 48 -6.16 11.26 -4.51
N THR A 49 -7.30 11.22 -3.81
CA THR A 49 -7.85 12.30 -2.99
C THR A 49 -8.40 11.76 -1.67
N LYS A 50 -8.38 12.58 -0.62
CA LYS A 50 -9.03 12.27 0.67
C LYS A 50 -10.50 11.89 0.50
N ARG A 51 -11.23 12.61 -0.36
CA ARG A 51 -12.68 12.41 -0.53
C ARG A 51 -13.01 11.02 -1.10
N GLU A 52 -12.19 10.48 -1.99
CA GLU A 52 -12.37 9.11 -2.50
C GLU A 52 -12.28 8.09 -1.36
N LEU A 53 -11.29 8.26 -0.46
CA LEU A 53 -11.13 7.40 0.71
C LEU A 53 -12.28 7.57 1.70
N ASP A 54 -12.70 8.81 2.00
CA ASP A 54 -13.80 9.09 2.93
C ASP A 54 -15.10 8.41 2.52
N ILE A 55 -15.43 8.45 1.22
CA ILE A 55 -16.65 7.81 0.70
C ILE A 55 -16.61 6.31 0.96
N ILE A 56 -15.50 5.65 0.63
CA ILE A 56 -15.38 4.20 0.77
C ILE A 56 -15.30 3.79 2.24
N ARG A 57 -14.54 4.52 3.06
CA ARG A 57 -14.46 4.30 4.50
C ARG A 57 -15.84 4.31 5.15
N GLY A 58 -16.64 5.35 4.90
CA GLY A 58 -17.97 5.47 5.51
C GLY A 58 -18.90 4.31 5.13
N ARG A 59 -18.76 3.73 3.93
CA ARG A 59 -19.49 2.53 3.54
C ARG A 59 -19.04 1.29 4.32
N ILE A 60 -17.73 1.07 4.40
CA ILE A 60 -17.16 -0.07 5.15
C ILE A 60 -17.58 0.01 6.63
N GLU A 61 -17.52 1.20 7.23
CA GLU A 61 -17.94 1.42 8.63
C GLU A 61 -19.44 1.13 8.82
N THR A 62 -20.30 1.55 7.89
CA THR A 62 -21.74 1.23 7.93
C THR A 62 -21.97 -0.28 7.91
N ILE A 63 -21.26 -1.01 7.05
CA ILE A 63 -21.39 -2.47 6.94
C ILE A 63 -20.84 -3.16 8.18
N ALA A 64 -19.78 -2.65 8.79
CA ALA A 64 -19.25 -3.17 10.04
C ALA A 64 -20.27 -3.04 11.18
N ASP A 65 -21.02 -1.94 11.23
CA ASP A 65 -22.11 -1.76 12.20
C ASP A 65 -23.28 -2.73 11.95
N GLU A 66 -23.63 -2.99 10.68
CA GLU A 66 -24.63 -4.01 10.31
C GLU A 66 -24.18 -5.42 10.73
N VAL A 67 -22.96 -5.82 10.38
CA VAL A 67 -22.39 -7.13 10.76
C VAL A 67 -22.35 -7.27 12.28
N ARG A 68 -21.99 -6.20 13.01
CA ARG A 68 -22.03 -6.19 14.48
C ARG A 68 -23.44 -6.43 15.01
N ALA A 69 -24.44 -5.75 14.45
CA ALA A 69 -25.83 -5.91 14.86
C ALA A 69 -26.39 -7.31 14.58
N GLU A 70 -26.03 -7.91 13.44
CA GLU A 70 -26.53 -9.20 12.99
C GLU A 70 -25.84 -10.39 13.68
N THR A 71 -24.52 -10.30 13.90
CA THR A 71 -23.70 -11.43 14.40
C THR A 71 -23.44 -11.39 15.90
N GLY A 72 -23.68 -10.23 16.54
CA GLY A 72 -23.28 -9.94 17.92
C GLY A 72 -21.76 -9.86 18.15
N GLY A 73 -20.95 -10.02 17.09
CA GLY A 73 -19.49 -9.89 17.15
C GLY A 73 -19.04 -8.45 16.94
N ASN A 74 -17.85 -8.10 17.41
CA ASN A 74 -17.28 -6.77 17.20
C ASN A 74 -15.98 -6.87 16.39
N PRO A 75 -16.04 -6.87 15.05
CA PRO A 75 -14.85 -7.05 14.23
C PRO A 75 -13.84 -5.93 14.50
N ASN A 76 -12.59 -6.31 14.74
CA ASN A 76 -11.47 -5.37 14.90
C ASN A 76 -10.82 -5.11 13.54
N TYR A 77 -10.88 -3.87 13.06
CA TYR A 77 -10.37 -3.52 11.74
C TYR A 77 -9.74 -2.13 11.69
N MET A 78 -8.84 -1.96 10.73
CA MET A 78 -8.27 -0.69 10.29
C MET A 78 -8.59 -0.47 8.82
N ILE A 79 -8.80 0.78 8.40
CA ILE A 79 -9.00 1.14 7.00
C ILE A 79 -7.84 2.03 6.54
N GLY A 80 -7.05 1.51 5.61
CA GLY A 80 -5.91 2.21 5.03
C GLY A 80 -6.07 2.39 3.53
N THR A 81 -5.00 2.86 2.90
CA THR A 81 -5.00 3.04 1.46
C THR A 81 -3.65 2.75 0.82
N MET A 82 -3.71 2.37 -0.44
CA MET A 82 -2.51 2.25 -1.26
C MET A 82 -2.05 3.63 -1.73
N ILE A 83 -0.79 3.97 -1.48
CA ILE A 83 -0.13 5.15 -2.07
C ILE A 83 0.58 4.68 -3.34
N GLU A 84 -0.15 4.75 -4.45
CA GLU A 84 0.28 4.25 -5.76
C GLU A 84 0.02 5.23 -6.91
N LEU A 85 -0.35 6.47 -6.58
CA LEU A 85 -0.49 7.58 -7.52
C LEU A 85 0.34 8.77 -7.02
N PRO A 86 1.05 9.50 -7.91
CA PRO A 86 1.85 10.66 -7.51
C PRO A 86 1.03 11.72 -6.77
N ARG A 87 -0.23 11.93 -7.18
CA ARG A 87 -1.14 12.84 -6.47
C ARG A 87 -1.39 12.41 -5.03
N ALA A 88 -1.51 11.10 -4.77
CA ALA A 88 -1.71 10.57 -3.42
C ALA A 88 -0.50 10.85 -2.54
N ALA A 89 0.71 10.63 -3.07
CA ALA A 89 1.95 10.97 -2.37
C ALA A 89 2.04 12.48 -2.06
N LEU A 90 1.76 13.32 -3.06
CA LEU A 90 1.75 14.78 -2.90
C LEU A 90 0.66 15.28 -1.93
N ARG A 91 -0.46 14.57 -1.77
CA ARG A 91 -1.53 14.95 -0.82
C ARG A 91 -1.63 14.01 0.37
N ALA A 92 -0.56 13.29 0.68
CA ALA A 92 -0.55 12.25 1.71
C ALA A 92 -0.98 12.76 3.09
N GLY A 93 -0.69 14.01 3.43
CA GLY A 93 -1.16 14.62 4.69
C GLY A 93 -2.69 14.63 4.80
N GLU A 94 -3.40 15.11 3.78
CA GLU A 94 -4.87 15.12 3.78
C GLU A 94 -5.44 13.70 3.79
N ILE A 95 -4.82 12.78 3.05
CA ILE A 95 -5.27 11.38 3.01
C ILE A 95 -5.06 10.70 4.38
N ALA A 96 -3.97 11.03 5.08
CA ALA A 96 -3.66 10.53 6.41
C ALA A 96 -4.61 11.04 7.50
N GLU A 97 -5.47 12.02 7.25
CA GLU A 97 -6.58 12.32 8.18
C GLU A 97 -7.56 11.13 8.26
N SER A 98 -7.72 10.40 7.14
CA SER A 98 -8.71 9.33 6.99
C SER A 98 -8.10 7.93 6.81
N ALA A 99 -6.79 7.77 6.67
CA ALA A 99 -6.16 6.45 6.45
C ALA A 99 -5.40 5.96 7.68
N ASP A 100 -5.76 4.81 8.24
CA ASP A 100 -5.10 4.27 9.44
C ASP A 100 -3.70 3.72 9.14
N PHE A 101 -3.42 3.42 7.88
CA PHE A 101 -2.12 3.00 7.37
C PHE A 101 -1.96 3.36 5.88
N PHE A 102 -0.71 3.43 5.42
CA PHE A 102 -0.37 3.46 4.00
C PHE A 102 0.40 2.22 3.59
N SER A 103 0.08 1.70 2.40
CA SER A 103 0.92 0.74 1.69
C SER A 103 1.37 1.35 0.37
N PHE A 104 2.66 1.47 0.14
CA PHE A 104 3.20 1.94 -1.12
C PHE A 104 3.07 0.86 -2.19
N GLY A 105 2.16 1.09 -3.14
CA GLY A 105 2.01 0.26 -4.34
C GLY A 105 3.00 0.72 -5.40
N THR A 106 4.28 0.45 -5.18
CA THR A 106 5.36 1.04 -5.97
C THR A 106 5.36 0.61 -7.43
N ASN A 107 4.74 -0.52 -7.79
CA ASN A 107 4.59 -0.89 -9.20
C ASN A 107 3.75 0.14 -9.98
N ASP A 108 2.55 0.47 -9.48
CA ASP A 108 1.66 1.46 -10.10
C ASP A 108 2.20 2.89 -9.90
N LEU A 109 2.91 3.16 -8.79
CA LEU A 109 3.60 4.44 -8.56
C LEU A 109 4.74 4.67 -9.56
N THR A 110 5.60 3.68 -9.79
CA THR A 110 6.66 3.73 -10.83
C THR A 110 6.04 3.94 -12.20
N GLN A 111 4.99 3.18 -12.53
CA GLN A 111 4.27 3.28 -13.81
C GLN A 111 3.81 4.71 -14.09
N THR A 112 3.23 5.36 -13.08
CA THR A 112 2.63 6.70 -13.22
C THR A 112 3.62 7.83 -13.03
N THR A 113 4.74 7.60 -12.36
CA THR A 113 5.84 8.57 -12.21
C THR A 113 6.64 8.67 -13.50
N TYR A 114 7.01 7.54 -14.11
CA TYR A 114 7.71 7.51 -15.39
C TYR A 114 6.80 7.68 -16.61
N GLY A 115 5.50 7.39 -16.47
CA GLY A 115 4.59 7.31 -17.61
C GLY A 115 4.84 6.08 -18.50
N ILE A 116 5.38 5.01 -17.92
CA ILE A 116 5.74 3.77 -18.62
C ILE A 116 4.73 2.69 -18.23
N SER A 117 3.99 2.13 -19.18
CA SER A 117 3.17 0.93 -18.97
C SER A 117 4.05 -0.29 -18.72
N ARG A 118 3.81 -1.03 -17.62
CA ARG A 118 4.61 -2.22 -17.29
C ARG A 118 4.44 -3.34 -18.31
N ASP A 119 3.25 -3.50 -18.88
CA ASP A 119 2.97 -4.56 -19.85
C ASP A 119 3.61 -4.28 -21.21
N ASP A 120 3.90 -3.01 -21.52
CA ASP A 120 4.50 -2.59 -22.78
C ASP A 120 6.01 -2.30 -22.67
N SER A 121 6.54 -2.20 -21.45
CA SER A 121 7.92 -1.74 -21.19
C SER A 121 8.98 -2.70 -21.73
N GLY A 122 8.70 -4.01 -21.74
CA GLY A 122 9.62 -5.03 -22.24
C GLY A 122 10.07 -4.83 -23.70
N ARG A 123 9.36 -4.01 -24.48
CA ARG A 123 9.74 -3.69 -25.87
C ARG A 123 10.89 -2.70 -25.99
N PHE A 124 11.21 -1.94 -24.94
CA PHE A 124 12.22 -0.88 -25.00
C PHE A 124 13.17 -0.83 -23.80
N LEU A 125 12.84 -1.51 -22.68
CA LEU A 125 13.66 -1.47 -21.46
C LEU A 125 15.10 -1.93 -21.71
N GLU A 126 15.32 -3.00 -22.48
CA GLU A 126 16.66 -3.48 -22.83
C GLU A 126 17.47 -2.37 -23.53
N SER A 127 16.88 -1.71 -24.53
CA SER A 127 17.52 -0.60 -25.23
C SER A 127 17.81 0.59 -24.30
N TYR A 128 16.93 0.88 -23.33
CA TYR A 128 17.17 1.91 -22.32
C TYR A 128 18.37 1.56 -21.43
N GLN A 129 18.52 0.30 -21.06
CA GLN A 129 19.67 -0.16 -20.28
C GLN A 129 20.97 -0.14 -21.10
N GLU A 130 20.93 -0.55 -22.37
CA GLU A 130 22.08 -0.47 -23.27
C GLU A 130 22.59 0.95 -23.47
N HIS A 131 21.69 1.94 -23.49
CA HIS A 131 22.04 3.36 -23.62
C HIS A 131 22.30 4.05 -22.27
N GLY A 132 22.27 3.30 -21.15
CA GLY A 132 22.50 3.85 -19.81
C GLY A 132 21.43 4.83 -19.34
N VAL A 133 20.22 4.79 -19.92
CA VAL A 133 19.07 5.58 -19.45
C VAL A 133 18.57 5.03 -18.11
N PHE A 134 18.56 3.70 -17.98
CA PHE A 134 18.33 3.02 -16.71
C PHE A 134 19.51 2.11 -16.40
N GLU A 135 20.08 2.22 -15.21
CA GLU A 135 21.08 1.26 -14.75
C GLU A 135 20.43 -0.10 -14.45
N VAL A 136 19.25 -0.05 -13.81
CA VAL A 136 18.44 -1.21 -13.44
C VAL A 136 17.00 -0.95 -13.84
N ASP A 137 16.27 -1.99 -14.23
CA ASP A 137 14.83 -1.90 -14.47
C ASP A 137 14.10 -1.31 -13.24
N PRO A 138 13.43 -0.15 -13.38
CA PRO A 138 12.78 0.53 -12.25
C PRO A 138 11.54 -0.20 -11.71
N PHE A 139 11.12 -1.31 -12.33
CA PHE A 139 10.10 -2.22 -11.80
C PHE A 139 10.67 -3.40 -11.00
N ILE A 140 11.99 -3.56 -10.99
CA ILE A 140 12.72 -4.59 -10.22
C ILE A 140 13.34 -3.98 -8.97
N SER A 141 14.05 -2.85 -9.14
CA SER A 141 14.64 -2.09 -8.04
C SER A 141 14.08 -0.67 -8.06
N LEU A 142 13.74 -0.15 -6.88
CA LEU A 142 13.09 1.14 -6.75
C LEU A 142 14.01 2.26 -7.25
N ASP A 143 13.49 3.09 -8.15
CA ASP A 143 14.08 4.39 -8.47
C ASP A 143 14.03 5.29 -7.23
N VAL A 144 15.16 5.46 -6.56
CA VAL A 144 15.26 6.25 -5.32
C VAL A 144 15.11 7.75 -5.60
N GLU A 145 15.61 8.24 -6.74
CA GLU A 145 15.68 9.68 -7.00
C GLU A 145 14.33 10.26 -7.48
N GLY A 146 13.50 9.49 -8.17
CA GLY A 146 12.16 9.93 -8.60
C GLY A 146 11.04 9.31 -7.76
N VAL A 147 10.83 8.01 -7.89
CA VAL A 147 9.75 7.30 -7.17
C VAL A 147 9.99 7.33 -5.66
N GLY A 148 11.24 7.19 -5.23
CA GLY A 148 11.64 7.29 -3.83
C GLY A 148 11.33 8.65 -3.21
N GLU A 149 11.55 9.76 -3.94
CA GLU A 149 11.17 11.10 -3.46
C GLU A 149 9.66 11.19 -3.16
N LEU A 150 8.81 10.57 -3.98
CA LEU A 150 7.37 10.50 -3.71
C LEU A 150 7.07 9.68 -2.45
N VAL A 151 7.78 8.58 -2.22
CA VAL A 151 7.64 7.75 -1.00
C VAL A 151 8.07 8.55 0.24
N GLU A 152 9.17 9.30 0.17
CA GLU A 152 9.65 10.18 1.26
C GLU A 152 8.64 11.30 1.55
N ILE A 153 8.16 11.99 0.53
CA ILE A 153 7.14 13.05 0.66
C ILE A 153 5.89 12.50 1.34
N ALA A 154 5.40 11.34 0.89
CA ALA A 154 4.21 10.73 1.42
C ALA A 154 4.38 10.29 2.89
N THR A 155 5.53 9.69 3.20
CA THR A 155 5.92 9.27 4.55
C THR A 155 5.96 10.46 5.50
N ALA A 156 6.66 11.53 5.12
CA ALA A 156 6.80 12.73 5.92
C ALA A 156 5.45 13.44 6.14
N ARG A 157 4.67 13.66 5.08
CA ARG A 157 3.36 14.35 5.17
C ARG A 157 2.32 13.52 5.91
N GLY A 158 2.32 12.20 5.69
CA GLY A 158 1.43 11.28 6.38
C GLY A 158 1.68 11.29 7.89
N ARG A 159 2.93 11.08 8.32
CA ARG A 159 3.30 11.09 9.74
C ARG A 159 3.19 12.46 10.40
N ALA A 160 3.35 13.56 9.65
CA ALA A 160 3.08 14.89 10.18
C ALA A 160 1.59 15.08 10.57
N THR A 161 0.68 14.36 9.91
CA THR A 161 -0.76 14.40 10.19
C THR A 161 -1.18 13.35 11.22
N ARG A 162 -0.64 12.13 11.11
CA ARG A 162 -0.89 11.01 12.01
C ARG A 162 0.45 10.40 12.46
N PRO A 163 1.00 10.79 13.62
CA PRO A 163 2.35 10.36 14.04
C PRO A 163 2.55 8.85 14.18
N ASP A 164 1.47 8.13 14.48
CA ASP A 164 1.41 6.66 14.61
C ASP A 164 0.98 5.96 13.32
N LEU A 165 0.95 6.66 12.18
CA LEU A 165 0.60 6.11 10.88
C LEU A 165 1.56 4.98 10.51
N LYS A 166 1.01 3.77 10.40
CA LYS A 166 1.74 2.61 9.88
C LYS A 166 2.01 2.79 8.39
N LEU A 167 3.25 2.57 7.98
CA LEU A 167 3.72 2.71 6.61
C LEU A 167 4.38 1.41 6.16
N GLY A 168 3.92 0.84 5.06
CA GLY A 168 4.57 -0.30 4.44
C GLY A 168 4.72 -0.14 2.95
N ILE A 169 5.46 -1.06 2.34
CA ILE A 169 5.58 -1.20 0.87
C ILE A 169 5.16 -2.60 0.46
N CYS A 170 4.50 -2.72 -0.68
CA CYS A 170 4.11 -4.00 -1.26
C CYS A 170 4.54 -4.09 -2.73
N GLY A 171 4.77 -5.32 -3.21
CA GLY A 171 5.09 -5.60 -4.60
C GLY A 171 6.52 -6.11 -4.78
N GLU A 172 7.07 -5.94 -5.98
CA GLU A 172 8.36 -6.52 -6.34
C GLU A 172 9.51 -5.88 -5.57
N HIS A 173 9.45 -4.57 -5.37
CA HIS A 173 10.45 -3.80 -4.62
C HIS A 173 10.54 -4.23 -3.15
N GLY A 174 9.46 -4.76 -2.57
CA GLY A 174 9.43 -5.24 -1.18
C GLY A 174 10.34 -6.44 -0.92
N GLY A 175 10.86 -7.09 -1.97
CA GLY A 175 11.82 -8.19 -1.86
C GLY A 175 13.20 -7.88 -2.44
N ASP A 176 13.45 -6.63 -2.86
CA ASP A 176 14.73 -6.20 -3.44
C ASP A 176 15.63 -5.59 -2.35
N PRO A 177 16.86 -6.10 -2.11
CA PRO A 177 17.70 -5.61 -1.03
C PRO A 177 18.00 -4.10 -1.04
N ALA A 178 18.19 -3.50 -2.22
CA ALA A 178 18.46 -2.07 -2.33
C ALA A 178 17.20 -1.24 -1.98
N SER A 179 16.05 -1.63 -2.52
CA SER A 179 14.75 -1.04 -2.19
C SER A 179 14.41 -1.16 -0.70
N ILE A 180 14.71 -2.29 -0.07
CA ILE A 180 14.50 -2.50 1.37
C ILE A 180 15.41 -1.60 2.21
N ALA A 181 16.66 -1.41 1.79
CA ALA A 181 17.57 -0.48 2.48
C ALA A 181 17.04 0.96 2.42
N PHE A 182 16.50 1.39 1.28
CA PHE A 182 15.81 2.66 1.15
C PHE A 182 14.58 2.74 2.09
N CYS A 183 13.73 1.72 2.11
CA CYS A 183 12.55 1.67 2.99
C CYS A 183 12.93 1.83 4.47
N GLN A 184 14.02 1.18 4.91
CA GLN A 184 14.57 1.31 6.25
C GLN A 184 15.06 2.75 6.53
N GLN A 185 15.74 3.37 5.58
CA GLN A 185 16.23 4.75 5.70
C GLN A 185 15.08 5.76 5.80
N THR A 186 14.05 5.60 4.97
CA THR A 186 12.84 6.44 4.97
C THR A 186 11.95 6.18 6.19
N GLY A 187 12.19 5.08 6.91
CA GLY A 187 11.52 4.76 8.16
C GLY A 187 10.16 4.08 7.99
N LEU A 188 9.97 3.31 6.91
CA LEU A 188 8.81 2.43 6.77
C LEU A 188 8.82 1.34 7.86
N ASP A 189 7.63 0.93 8.27
CA ASP A 189 7.41 -0.03 9.36
C ASP A 189 7.53 -1.49 8.89
N TYR A 190 7.19 -1.78 7.63
CA TYR A 190 7.32 -3.12 7.06
C TYR A 190 7.54 -3.13 5.54
N VAL A 191 8.03 -4.28 5.06
CA VAL A 191 8.07 -4.63 3.64
C VAL A 191 7.25 -5.90 3.41
N SER A 192 6.48 -5.95 2.33
CA SER A 192 5.67 -7.10 1.92
C SER A 192 6.11 -7.59 0.55
N CYS A 193 6.43 -8.88 0.46
CA CYS A 193 6.92 -9.52 -0.76
C CYS A 193 6.33 -10.94 -0.93
N SER A 194 6.56 -11.53 -2.09
CA SER A 194 6.11 -12.90 -2.37
C SER A 194 6.73 -13.91 -1.37
N PRO A 195 6.04 -15.02 -1.05
CA PRO A 195 6.47 -15.94 0.01
C PRO A 195 7.92 -16.41 -0.10
N TYR A 196 8.39 -16.71 -1.31
CA TYR A 196 9.76 -17.18 -1.55
C TYR A 196 10.84 -16.10 -1.35
N ARG A 197 10.46 -14.81 -1.41
CA ARG A 197 11.36 -13.67 -1.18
C ARG A 197 11.44 -13.27 0.30
N VAL A 198 10.57 -13.80 1.17
CA VAL A 198 10.58 -13.48 2.61
C VAL A 198 11.94 -13.70 3.27
N PRO A 199 12.67 -14.82 3.06
CA PRO A 199 13.99 -14.99 3.65
C PRO A 199 15.00 -13.94 3.20
N ILE A 200 14.97 -13.55 1.93
CA ILE A 200 15.82 -12.50 1.36
C ILE A 200 15.48 -11.15 1.99
N ALA A 201 14.18 -10.82 2.08
CA ALA A 201 13.72 -9.56 2.65
C ALA A 201 14.13 -9.41 4.12
N ARG A 202 14.03 -10.48 4.91
CA ARG A 202 14.49 -10.49 6.31
C ARG A 202 15.99 -10.26 6.44
N LEU A 203 16.79 -10.92 5.61
CA LEU A 203 18.24 -10.74 5.61
C LEU A 203 18.63 -9.31 5.20
N ALA A 204 18.02 -8.79 4.14
CA ALA A 204 18.26 -7.43 3.65
C ALA A 204 17.86 -6.38 4.70
N ALA A 205 16.70 -6.51 5.34
CA ALA A 205 16.26 -5.61 6.40
C ALA A 205 17.23 -5.62 7.60
N ALA A 206 17.71 -6.79 8.01
CA ALA A 206 18.72 -6.90 9.07
C ALA A 206 20.04 -6.21 8.69
N GLN A 207 20.52 -6.41 7.46
CA GLN A 207 21.73 -5.76 6.96
C GLN A 207 21.57 -4.24 6.90
N ALA A 208 20.42 -3.73 6.43
CA ALA A 208 20.10 -2.31 6.38
C ALA A 208 20.09 -1.69 7.79
N ALA A 209 19.42 -2.34 8.75
CA ALA A 209 19.38 -1.88 10.13
C ALA A 209 20.76 -1.88 10.82
N ILE A 210 21.64 -2.85 10.50
CA ILE A 210 23.02 -2.87 11.02
C ILE A 210 23.84 -1.72 10.42
N ARG A 211 23.74 -1.49 9.11
CA ARG A 211 24.46 -0.39 8.44
C ARG A 211 24.02 0.99 8.91
N GLN A 212 22.74 1.17 9.24
CA GLN A 212 22.22 2.46 9.74
C GLN A 212 22.73 2.82 11.15
N LYS A 213 23.15 1.82 11.94
CA LYS A 213 23.66 2.01 13.32
C LYS A 213 25.17 2.26 13.39
N GLY A 214 25.92 1.93 12.35
CA GLY A 214 27.36 2.10 12.26
C GLY A 214 27.74 3.37 11.51
#